data_AF-A0A547EDX1-F1
#
_entry.id   AF-A0A547EDX1-F1
#
_cell.length_a   1.000
_cell.length_b   1.000
_cell.length_c   1.000
_cell.angle_alpha   90.00
_cell.angle_beta   90.00
_cell.angle_gamma   90.00
#
_symmetry.space_group_name_H-M   'P 1'
#
loop_
_entity.id
_entity.type
_entity.pdbx_description
1 polymer ?
#
loop_
_entity_poly.entity_id
_entity_poly.type
_entity_poly.pdbx_seq_one_letter_code
_entity_poly.pdbx_strand_id
1 'polypeptide(L)'
;MELGKTTETDVKEMYNLEPEGVNKYSKGNQYFIDPTQLDLEDLKSTLIIFDEKGVLVFVGSEFNSISSIEDSKNRYKKFDYLYKILASKYKLVKKERPFVGDQYAKFKDGNSEIELSEPHMGGFKINLTYAKKEFLDAFQKIQSEDKKQKTKDEASSL
;
A
#
# COMPACT_ATOMS: atom_id res chain seq x y z
N MET A 1 3.78 7.60 -12.43
CA MET A 1 3.45 6.19 -12.72
C MET A 1 1.94 6.02 -12.70
N GLU A 2 1.38 5.23 -13.62
CA GLU A 2 -0.06 4.97 -13.72
C GLU A 2 -0.32 3.45 -13.71
N LEU A 3 -1.24 3.00 -12.84
CA LEU A 3 -1.59 1.59 -12.72
C LEU A 3 -2.24 1.05 -14.00
N GLY A 4 -1.81 -0.13 -14.43
CA GLY A 4 -2.30 -0.78 -15.65
C GLY A 4 -1.74 -0.20 -16.95
N LYS A 5 -0.79 0.74 -16.88
CA LYS A 5 -0.11 1.31 -18.05
C LYS A 5 1.40 1.30 -17.93
N THR A 6 1.93 1.78 -16.80
CA THR A 6 3.37 1.86 -16.58
C THR A 6 3.99 0.46 -16.59
N THR A 7 5.04 0.28 -17.39
CA THR A 7 5.75 -0.99 -17.53
C THR A 7 6.96 -1.07 -16.60
N GLU A 8 7.46 -2.27 -16.36
CA GLU A 8 8.69 -2.50 -15.59
C GLU A 8 9.90 -1.78 -16.20
N THR A 9 9.98 -1.72 -17.53
CA THR A 9 11.02 -0.97 -18.25
C THR A 9 10.93 0.52 -17.95
N ASP A 10 9.73 1.12 -18.04
CA ASP A 10 9.53 2.55 -17.78
C ASP A 10 10.06 2.92 -16.38
N VAL A 11 9.77 2.08 -15.37
CA VAL A 11 10.18 2.38 -13.99
C VAL A 11 11.69 2.23 -13.80
N LYS A 12 12.32 1.24 -14.42
CA LYS A 12 13.78 1.04 -14.37
C LYS A 12 14.57 2.18 -15.02
N GLU A 13 13.97 2.89 -15.98
CA GLU A 13 14.57 4.09 -16.57
C GLU A 13 14.46 5.31 -15.64
N MET A 14 13.43 5.35 -14.79
CA MET A 14 13.16 6.48 -13.89
C MET A 14 13.81 6.35 -12.51
N TYR A 15 14.01 5.12 -12.01
CA TYR A 15 14.42 4.88 -10.63
C TYR A 15 15.43 3.73 -10.52
N ASN A 16 16.32 3.85 -9.54
CA ASN A 16 17.07 2.71 -9.03
C ASN A 16 16.13 1.80 -8.24
N LEU A 17 16.10 0.51 -8.59
CA LEU A 17 15.20 -0.49 -8.02
C LEU A 17 15.97 -1.58 -7.29
N GLU A 18 15.50 -1.93 -6.09
CA GLU A 18 15.97 -3.08 -5.32
C GLU A 18 15.02 -4.27 -5.56
N PRO A 19 15.49 -5.40 -6.14
CA PRO A 19 14.62 -6.55 -6.41
C PRO A 19 14.13 -7.24 -5.14
N GLU A 20 12.82 -7.50 -5.06
CA GLU A 20 12.15 -8.19 -3.93
C GLU A 20 11.49 -9.51 -4.41
N GLY A 21 11.93 -10.03 -5.56
CA GLY A 21 11.51 -11.31 -6.11
C GLY A 21 10.22 -11.26 -6.94
N VAL A 22 9.52 -12.41 -7.02
CA VAL A 22 8.27 -12.57 -7.77
C VAL A 22 7.09 -12.59 -6.82
N ASN A 23 6.11 -11.73 -7.05
CA ASN A 23 4.95 -11.62 -6.21
C ASN A 23 4.01 -12.82 -6.37
N LYS A 24 3.63 -13.46 -5.27
CA LYS A 24 2.81 -14.68 -5.32
C LYS A 24 1.39 -14.46 -5.89
N TYR A 25 0.87 -13.24 -5.80
CA TYR A 25 -0.50 -12.89 -6.15
C TYR A 25 -0.64 -12.43 -7.61
N SER A 26 0.33 -11.66 -8.12
CA SER A 26 0.32 -11.17 -9.50
C SER A 26 1.16 -12.00 -10.47
N LYS A 27 2.07 -12.84 -9.94
CA LYS A 27 3.11 -13.58 -10.69
C LYS A 27 4.14 -12.70 -11.41
N GLY A 28 4.07 -11.38 -11.23
CA GLY A 28 5.07 -10.45 -11.76
C GLY A 28 6.16 -10.11 -10.74
N ASN A 29 7.19 -9.43 -11.23
CA ASN A 29 8.28 -8.97 -10.38
C ASN A 29 7.82 -7.88 -9.40
N GLN A 30 8.51 -7.77 -8.28
CA GLN A 30 8.32 -6.70 -7.30
C GLN A 30 9.65 -6.10 -6.88
N TYR A 31 9.61 -4.80 -6.57
CA TYR A 31 10.80 -4.01 -6.27
C TYR A 31 10.51 -2.99 -5.18
N PHE A 32 11.53 -2.67 -4.39
CA PHE A 32 11.54 -1.43 -3.63
C PHE A 32 12.17 -0.31 -4.46
N ILE A 33 11.56 0.87 -4.38
CA ILE A 33 12.16 2.12 -4.85
C ILE A 33 12.89 2.75 -3.66
N ASP A 34 14.13 3.16 -3.86
CA ASP A 34 14.86 3.95 -2.86
C ASP A 34 14.06 5.24 -2.57
N PRO A 35 13.60 5.44 -1.31
CA PRO A 35 12.74 6.56 -0.94
C PRO A 35 13.39 7.93 -1.16
N THR A 36 14.73 8.02 -1.20
CA THR A 36 15.44 9.28 -1.46
C THR A 36 15.22 9.82 -2.87
N GLN A 37 14.78 8.97 -3.80
CA GLN A 37 14.47 9.34 -5.18
C GLN A 37 13.07 9.94 -5.37
N LEU A 38 12.19 9.87 -4.36
CA LEU A 38 10.77 10.21 -4.51
C LEU A 38 10.41 11.60 -3.98
N ASP A 39 11.36 12.33 -3.38
CA ASP A 39 11.16 13.67 -2.79
C ASP A 39 9.89 13.76 -1.93
N LEU A 40 9.67 12.73 -1.09
CA LEU A 40 8.55 12.64 -0.18
C LEU A 40 9.06 12.62 1.26
N GLU A 41 8.72 13.69 1.99
CA GLU A 41 9.02 13.79 3.42
C GLU A 41 8.41 12.62 4.20
N ASP A 42 9.19 12.06 5.14
CA ASP A 42 8.85 10.95 6.03
C ASP A 42 8.64 9.59 5.37
N LEU A 43 8.90 9.47 4.07
CA LEU A 43 8.79 8.20 3.36
C LEU A 43 9.86 7.21 3.84
N LYS A 44 9.44 6.02 4.23
CA LYS A 44 10.34 4.92 4.63
C LYS A 44 10.64 3.97 3.48
N SER A 45 9.62 3.61 2.73
CA SER A 45 9.74 2.64 1.64
C SER A 45 8.60 2.80 0.65
N THR A 46 8.85 2.43 -0.60
CA THR A 46 7.83 2.26 -1.62
C THR A 46 8.03 0.94 -2.34
N LEU A 47 7.08 0.03 -2.17
CA LEU A 47 6.99 -1.24 -2.89
C LEU A 47 6.17 -1.04 -4.17
N ILE A 48 6.68 -1.52 -5.29
CA ILE A 48 5.95 -1.63 -6.54
C ILE A 48 5.84 -3.10 -6.95
N ILE A 49 4.69 -3.47 -7.51
CA ILE A 49 4.44 -4.84 -7.98
C ILE A 49 3.87 -4.78 -9.38
N PHE A 50 4.44 -5.59 -10.26
CA PHE A 50 3.99 -5.78 -11.64
C PHE A 50 3.17 -7.07 -11.77
N ASP A 51 2.39 -7.19 -12.82
CA ASP A 51 1.79 -8.46 -13.25
C ASP A 51 2.77 -9.31 -14.09
N GLU A 52 2.35 -10.52 -14.45
CA GLU A 52 3.13 -11.43 -15.30
C GLU A 52 3.50 -10.84 -16.67
N LYS A 53 2.79 -9.81 -17.13
CA LYS A 53 3.07 -9.09 -18.39
C LYS A 53 4.00 -7.89 -18.18
N GLY A 54 4.49 -7.66 -16.96
CA GLY A 54 5.37 -6.55 -16.62
C GLY A 54 4.65 -5.20 -16.51
N VAL A 55 3.34 -5.19 -16.25
CA VAL A 55 2.53 -3.96 -16.09
C VAL A 55 2.26 -3.68 -14.61
N LEU A 56 2.42 -2.43 -14.18
CA LEU A 56 2.29 -2.01 -12.78
C LEU A 56 0.85 -2.21 -12.27
N VAL A 57 0.68 -2.98 -11.20
CA VAL A 57 -0.64 -3.28 -10.60
C VAL A 57 -0.80 -2.82 -9.16
N PHE A 58 0.30 -2.50 -8.47
CA PHE A 58 0.28 -2.05 -7.09
C PHE A 58 1.45 -1.12 -6.79
N VAL A 59 1.17 -0.08 -6.00
CA VAL A 59 2.14 0.77 -5.32
C VAL A 59 1.76 0.83 -3.85
N GLY A 60 2.71 0.58 -2.96
CA GLY A 60 2.52 0.67 -1.51
C GLY A 60 3.64 1.46 -0.87
N SER A 61 3.30 2.52 -0.14
CA SER A 61 4.25 3.38 0.55
C SER A 61 4.02 3.34 2.05
N GLU A 62 5.11 3.24 2.82
CA GLU A 62 5.10 3.37 4.28
C GLU A 62 5.74 4.71 4.67
N PHE A 63 5.10 5.48 5.54
CA PHE A 63 5.60 6.74 6.07
C PHE A 63 5.76 6.67 7.60
N ASN A 64 6.69 7.46 8.16
CA ASN A 64 6.64 7.79 9.58
C ASN A 64 5.38 8.62 9.88
N SER A 65 4.61 8.21 10.89
CA SER A 65 3.48 9.01 11.39
C SER A 65 3.96 10.24 12.17
N ILE A 66 5.06 10.08 12.91
CA ILE A 66 5.67 11.11 13.74
C ILE A 66 7.16 11.16 13.41
N SER A 67 7.64 12.30 12.90
CA SER A 67 9.06 12.53 12.58
C SER A 67 9.70 13.65 13.41
N SER A 68 8.90 14.43 14.13
CA SER A 68 9.38 15.48 15.02
C SER A 68 8.60 15.55 16.34
N ILE A 69 9.19 16.23 17.34
CA ILE A 69 8.51 16.55 18.61
C ILE A 69 7.25 17.39 18.34
N GLU A 70 7.28 18.26 17.33
CA GLU A 70 6.12 19.06 16.98
C GLU A 70 4.98 18.20 16.43
N ASP A 71 5.28 17.23 15.56
CA ASP A 71 4.27 16.31 15.03
C ASP A 71 3.69 15.39 16.10
N SER A 72 4.44 15.10 17.16
CA SER A 72 3.92 14.33 18.30
C SER A 72 2.74 15.01 19.01
N LYS A 73 2.60 16.34 18.89
CA LYS A 73 1.46 17.10 19.45
C LYS A 73 0.17 16.84 18.68
N ASN A 74 0.27 16.48 17.40
CA ASN A 74 -0.86 16.06 16.58
C ASN A 74 -0.46 14.84 15.76
N ARG A 75 -0.52 13.68 16.42
CA ARG A 75 -0.20 12.37 15.83
C ARG A 75 -0.76 12.17 14.43
N TYR A 76 -2.01 12.57 14.19
CA TYR A 76 -2.70 12.30 12.92
C TYR A 76 -2.47 13.38 11.85
N LYS A 77 -1.60 14.36 12.08
CA LYS A 77 -1.33 15.48 11.16
C LYS A 77 -0.92 15.01 9.76
N LYS A 78 -0.02 14.02 9.67
CA LYS A 78 0.44 13.48 8.39
C LYS A 78 -0.67 12.69 7.68
N PHE A 79 -1.43 11.89 8.43
CA PHE A 79 -2.62 11.21 7.90
C PHE A 79 -3.64 12.22 7.35
N ASP A 80 -3.90 13.30 8.08
CA ASP A 80 -4.81 14.38 7.66
C ASP A 80 -4.36 15.05 6.37
N TYR A 81 -3.07 15.33 6.25
CA TYR A 81 -2.48 15.89 5.04
C TYR A 81 -2.71 14.97 3.84
N LEU A 82 -2.32 13.69 3.95
CA LEU A 82 -2.50 12.71 2.88
C LEU A 82 -3.98 12.51 2.54
N TYR A 83 -4.84 12.40 3.55
CA TYR A 83 -6.29 12.26 3.37
C TYR A 83 -6.87 13.44 2.57
N LYS A 84 -6.49 14.68 2.88
CA LYS A 84 -6.98 15.87 2.16
C LYS A 84 -6.59 15.84 0.69
N ILE A 85 -5.35 15.45 0.39
CA ILE A 85 -4.87 15.29 -1.00
C ILE A 85 -5.72 14.24 -1.71
N LEU A 86 -5.88 13.05 -1.13
CA LEU A 86 -6.65 11.96 -1.73
C LEU A 86 -8.12 12.33 -1.92
N ALA A 87 -8.75 12.95 -0.93
CA ALA A 87 -10.16 13.34 -0.96
C ALA A 87 -10.47 14.43 -1.99
N SER A 88 -9.47 15.22 -2.41
CA SER A 88 -9.63 16.20 -3.48
C SER A 88 -9.57 15.60 -4.89
N LYS A 89 -9.02 14.39 -5.03
CA LYS A 89 -8.77 13.74 -6.33
C LYS A 89 -9.64 12.50 -6.58
N TYR A 90 -9.95 11.75 -5.53
CA TYR A 90 -10.54 10.42 -5.65
C TYR A 90 -11.87 10.31 -4.90
N LYS A 91 -12.72 9.40 -5.36
CA LYS A 91 -14.04 9.19 -4.74
C LYS A 91 -13.89 8.44 -3.42
N LEU A 92 -14.30 9.05 -2.31
CA LEU A 92 -14.33 8.38 -1.01
C LEU A 92 -15.33 7.22 -1.02
N VAL A 93 -14.90 6.06 -0.49
CA VAL A 93 -15.72 4.84 -0.34
C VAL A 93 -16.05 4.58 1.12
N LYS A 94 -15.04 4.66 2.00
CA LYS A 94 -15.18 4.40 3.44
C LYS A 94 -14.16 5.23 4.21
N LYS A 95 -14.50 5.64 5.44
CA LYS A 95 -13.54 6.21 6.39
C LYS A 95 -13.88 5.85 7.83
N GLU A 96 -12.85 5.74 8.66
CA GLU A 96 -12.93 5.61 10.11
C GLU A 96 -11.94 6.63 10.70
N ARG A 97 -12.45 7.60 11.45
CA ARG A 97 -11.70 8.76 11.94
C ARG A 97 -12.04 9.03 13.42
N PRO A 98 -11.82 8.07 14.32
CA PRO A 98 -12.11 8.27 15.75
C PRO A 98 -11.13 9.29 16.34
N PHE A 99 -11.51 9.93 17.45
CA PHE A 99 -10.61 10.83 18.20
C PHE A 99 -9.40 10.07 18.77
N VAL A 100 -9.64 8.84 19.26
CA VAL A 100 -8.62 7.88 19.69
C VAL A 100 -8.91 6.56 18.99
N GLY A 101 -7.92 6.00 18.30
CA GLY A 101 -8.04 4.73 17.58
C GLY A 101 -7.41 4.77 16.20
N ASP A 102 -7.59 3.70 15.45
CA ASP A 102 -7.03 3.55 14.11
C ASP A 102 -7.65 4.59 13.17
N GLN A 103 -6.82 5.21 12.33
CA GLN A 103 -7.30 6.05 11.24
C GLN A 103 -7.32 5.24 9.95
N TYR A 104 -8.41 5.35 9.21
CA TYR A 104 -8.58 4.64 7.94
C TYR A 104 -9.39 5.46 6.95
N ALA A 105 -8.98 5.40 5.68
CA ALA A 105 -9.77 5.90 4.56
C ALA A 105 -9.53 5.03 3.33
N LYS A 106 -10.60 4.77 2.58
CA LYS A 106 -10.59 4.06 1.32
C LYS A 106 -11.22 4.93 0.23
N PHE A 107 -10.52 5.02 -0.89
CA PHE A 107 -10.96 5.75 -2.07
C PHE A 107 -11.01 4.82 -3.28
N LYS A 108 -11.77 5.24 -4.29
CA LYS A 108 -11.88 4.57 -5.57
C LYS A 108 -11.43 5.52 -6.68
N ASP A 109 -10.68 4.95 -7.61
CA ASP A 109 -10.25 5.58 -8.85
C ASP A 109 -10.44 4.59 -10.01
N GLY A 110 -11.57 4.71 -10.72
CA GLY A 110 -11.95 3.74 -11.76
C GLY A 110 -11.97 2.28 -11.24
N ASN A 111 -11.11 1.44 -11.81
CA ASN A 111 -10.92 0.03 -11.44
C ASN A 111 -9.75 -0.18 -10.46
N SER A 112 -9.39 0.86 -9.73
CA SER A 112 -8.34 0.84 -8.72
C SER A 112 -8.89 1.35 -7.37
N GLU A 113 -8.24 0.93 -6.30
CA GLU A 113 -8.57 1.31 -4.93
C GLU A 113 -7.35 1.89 -4.25
N ILE A 114 -7.57 2.90 -3.42
CA ILE A 114 -6.54 3.53 -2.61
C ILE A 114 -6.91 3.35 -1.16
N GLU A 115 -6.01 2.81 -0.34
CA GLU A 115 -6.20 2.70 1.09
C GLU A 115 -5.14 3.50 1.84
N LEU A 116 -5.59 4.36 2.75
CA LEU A 116 -4.75 5.11 3.68
C LEU A 116 -5.07 4.63 5.08
N SER A 117 -4.08 4.14 5.81
CA SER A 117 -4.27 3.61 7.17
C SER A 117 -3.15 4.04 8.10
N GLU A 118 -3.50 4.33 9.35
CA GLU A 118 -2.57 4.56 10.44
C GLU A 118 -3.06 3.82 11.69
N PRO A 119 -2.46 2.65 12.00
CA PRO A 119 -2.76 1.93 13.23
C PRO A 119 -2.45 2.76 14.48
N HIS A 120 -3.34 2.75 15.45
CA HIS A 120 -3.17 3.39 16.74
C HIS A 120 -2.04 2.75 17.55
N MET A 121 -1.87 1.43 17.43
CA MET A 121 -0.81 0.67 18.09
C MET A 121 0.07 -0.02 17.03
N GLY A 122 1.36 -0.21 17.30
CA GLY A 122 2.23 -1.01 16.44
C GLY A 122 3.12 -0.24 15.46
N GLY A 123 3.83 0.80 15.94
CA GLY A 123 5.02 1.31 15.26
C GLY A 123 4.90 2.65 14.54
N PHE A 124 3.89 3.47 14.88
CA PHE A 124 3.73 4.86 14.39
C PHE A 124 4.01 5.01 12.89
N LYS A 125 3.25 4.27 12.09
CA LYS A 125 3.41 4.24 10.64
C LYS A 125 2.10 4.47 9.92
N ILE A 126 2.21 5.13 8.77
CA ILE A 126 1.11 5.32 7.83
C ILE A 126 1.38 4.45 6.62
N ASN A 127 0.39 3.66 6.22
CA ASN A 127 0.44 2.89 4.98
C ASN A 127 -0.50 3.54 3.97
N LEU A 128 0.03 3.83 2.79
CA LEU A 128 -0.73 4.27 1.63
C LEU A 128 -0.56 3.24 0.52
N THR A 129 -1.64 2.63 0.09
CA THR A 129 -1.62 1.69 -1.05
C THR A 129 -2.48 2.22 -2.17
N TYR A 130 -2.06 1.95 -3.41
CA TYR A 130 -2.84 2.17 -4.63
C TYR A 130 -2.74 0.91 -5.48
N ALA A 131 -3.87 0.26 -5.71
CA ALA A 131 -3.90 -1.10 -6.25
C ALA A 131 -5.01 -1.27 -7.28
N LYS A 132 -4.75 -2.05 -8.33
CA LYS A 132 -5.77 -2.53 -9.25
C LYS A 132 -6.71 -3.47 -8.53
N LYS A 133 -8.02 -3.36 -8.82
CA LYS A 133 -9.03 -4.23 -8.22
C LYS A 133 -8.76 -5.71 -8.48
N GLU A 134 -8.35 -6.08 -9.69
CA GLU A 134 -8.03 -7.47 -10.05
C GLU A 134 -6.90 -8.05 -9.19
N PHE A 135 -5.88 -7.24 -8.88
CA PHE A 135 -4.81 -7.63 -7.95
C PHE A 135 -5.33 -7.85 -6.53
N LEU A 136 -6.19 -6.94 -6.04
CA LEU A 136 -6.81 -7.08 -4.72
C LEU A 136 -7.73 -8.30 -4.62
N ASP A 137 -8.50 -8.59 -5.67
CA ASP A 137 -9.38 -9.75 -5.73
C ASP A 137 -8.55 -11.06 -5.71
N ALA A 138 -7.44 -11.10 -6.46
CA ALA A 138 -6.50 -12.23 -6.44
C ALA A 138 -5.83 -12.40 -5.05
N PHE A 139 -5.41 -11.29 -4.44
CA PHE A 139 -4.85 -11.28 -3.09
C PHE A 139 -5.82 -11.86 -2.07
N GLN A 140 -7.07 -11.40 -2.05
CA GLN A 140 -8.10 -11.87 -1.12
C GLN A 140 -8.44 -13.35 -1.33
N LYS A 141 -8.51 -13.80 -2.59
CA LYS A 141 -8.77 -15.20 -2.93
C LYS A 141 -7.68 -16.12 -2.38
N ILE A 142 -6.42 -15.83 -2.71
CA ILE A 142 -5.27 -16.64 -2.29
C ILE A 142 -5.13 -16.63 -0.77
N GLN A 143 -5.30 -15.48 -0.10
CA GLN A 143 -5.29 -15.41 1.36
C GLN A 143 -6.38 -16.27 2.01
N SER A 144 -7.58 -16.30 1.42
CA SER A 144 -8.68 -17.11 1.93
C SER A 144 -8.43 -18.61 1.74
N GLU A 145 -7.78 -19.00 0.65
CA GLU A 145 -7.35 -20.37 0.37
C GLU A 145 -6.23 -20.81 1.34
N ASP A 146 -5.20 -19.99 1.52
CA ASP A 146 -4.09 -20.23 2.46
C ASP A 146 -4.62 -20.45 3.89
N LYS A 147 -5.58 -19.62 4.33
CA LYS A 147 -6.19 -19.75 5.66
C LYS A 147 -6.97 -21.06 5.81
N LYS A 148 -7.74 -21.46 4.78
CA LYS A 148 -8.48 -22.72 4.79
C LYS A 148 -7.55 -23.93 4.85
N GLN A 149 -6.42 -23.87 4.14
CA GLN A 149 -5.44 -24.95 4.16
C GLN A 149 -4.79 -25.09 5.53
N LYS A 150 -4.34 -23.98 6.14
CA LYS A 150 -3.77 -23.99 7.50
C LYS A 150 -4.71 -24.61 8.53
N THR A 151 -5.99 -24.25 8.51
CA THR A 151 -6.97 -24.83 9.44
C THR A 151 -7.16 -26.34 9.23
N LYS A 152 -7.08 -26.85 7.99
CA LYS A 152 -7.15 -28.29 7.73
C LYS A 152 -5.90 -29.02 8.21
N ASP A 153 -4.73 -28.43 8.01
CA ASP A 153 -3.45 -29.01 8.43
C ASP A 153 -3.37 -29.07 9.96
N GLU A 154 -3.79 -28.01 10.65
CA GLU A 154 -3.92 -27.97 12.12
C GLU A 154 -4.91 -29.01 12.65
N ALA A 155 -6.08 -29.15 12.02
CA ALA A 155 -7.08 -30.15 12.40
C ALA A 155 -6.65 -31.59 12.13
N SER A 156 -5.78 -31.82 11.14
CA SER A 156 -5.23 -33.13 10.80
C SER A 156 -3.99 -33.50 11.64
N SER A 157 -3.43 -32.53 12.37
CA SER A 157 -2.28 -32.70 13.25
C SER A 157 -2.67 -32.85 14.73
N LEU A 158 -3.96 -32.93 15.03
CA LEU A 158 -4.57 -33.22 16.34
C LEU A 158 -5.05 -34.67 16.40
#